data_AF-A0A3S0DTJ1-F1
#
_entry.id   AF-A0A3S0DTJ1-F1
#
_cell.length_a   1.000
_cell.length_b   1.000
_cell.length_c   1.000
_cell.angle_alpha   90.00
_cell.angle_beta   90.00
_cell.angle_gamma   90.00
#
_symmetry.space_group_name_H-M   'P 1'
#
loop_
_entity.id
_entity.type
_entity.pdbx_description
1 polymer ?
#
loop_
_entity_poly.entity_id
_entity_poly.type
_entity_poly.pdbx_seq_one_letter_code
_entity_poly.pdbx_strand_id
1 'polypeptide(L)'
;MSTTIINLEKKGLINPPKWLSKNIVYLSIVGSVSYGANDVNKISDIDLLGICVPPKSIIFPHLAGKIFGFDEIEEFNLYKKDHIVDNDKEYDISIRNIVSFFKLLNKSNPTAIESLFSSQEEVLLISQVGHFIRDNRHMFLSKECVSTFKGYSLSNLKKMESKTPEEWGKRYELVKKYGYDVKFAMHCVRLLLELEQILTVENIDLKKDKDQLKSIRKGEWTIDEIKKWASNKEKELDIALANSNLQEKVDEKKVKNLLIQCLEIQYGSLNKIIADQDKYSIAFNEIKDIIEKFQ
;
A
#
# COMPACT_ATOMS: atom_id res chain seq x y z
N MET A 1 8.11 19.29 3.27
CA MET A 1 8.49 17.97 3.83
C MET A 1 7.61 17.72 5.04
N SER A 2 6.94 16.56 5.14
CA SER A 2 6.18 16.22 6.35
C SER A 2 7.09 16.34 7.57
N THR A 3 6.67 17.19 8.48
CA THR A 3 7.34 17.44 9.74
C THR A 3 7.20 16.26 10.70
N THR A 4 6.24 15.35 10.52
CA THR A 4 5.91 14.32 11.54
C THR A 4 7.08 13.37 11.81
N ILE A 5 7.60 12.67 10.79
CA ILE A 5 8.69 11.71 10.97
C ILE A 5 9.96 12.41 11.49
N ILE A 6 10.30 13.57 10.90
CA ILE A 6 11.46 14.36 11.31
C ILE A 6 11.32 14.85 12.76
N ASN A 7 10.12 15.24 13.19
CA ASN A 7 9.87 15.69 14.56
C ASN A 7 9.97 14.54 15.56
N LEU A 8 9.41 13.36 15.24
CA LEU A 8 9.54 12.17 16.08
C LEU A 8 11.01 11.74 16.22
N GLU A 9 11.79 11.81 15.14
CA GLU A 9 13.24 11.55 15.15
C GLU A 9 13.98 12.57 16.01
N LYS A 10 13.71 13.88 15.85
CA LYS A 10 14.32 14.95 16.65
C LYS A 10 14.02 14.83 18.15
N LYS A 11 12.84 14.31 18.51
CA LYS A 11 12.45 14.03 19.90
C LYS A 11 13.07 12.75 20.44
N GLY A 12 13.77 11.96 19.62
CA GLY A 12 14.35 10.67 20.01
C GLY A 12 13.31 9.55 20.20
N LEU A 13 12.07 9.74 19.74
CA LEU A 13 11.00 8.76 19.85
C LEU A 13 11.14 7.62 18.83
N ILE A 14 11.86 7.89 17.74
CA ILE A 14 12.22 6.91 16.71
C ILE A 14 13.70 7.07 16.33
N ASN A 15 14.29 5.98 15.85
CA ASN A 15 15.69 5.95 15.39
C ASN A 15 15.82 5.24 14.03
N PRO A 16 15.33 5.85 12.94
CA PRO A 16 15.46 5.28 11.60
C PRO A 16 16.90 5.38 11.07
N PRO A 17 17.25 4.70 9.96
CA PRO A 17 18.48 4.99 9.24
C PRO A 17 18.59 6.49 8.92
N LYS A 18 19.79 7.07 9.07
CA LYS A 18 20.03 8.53 8.96
C LYS A 18 19.53 9.17 7.66
N TRP A 19 19.40 8.38 6.59
CA TRP A 19 18.93 8.82 5.29
C TRP A 19 17.40 8.73 5.14
N LEU A 20 16.70 7.92 5.95
CA LEU A 20 15.31 7.55 5.71
C LEU A 20 14.37 8.76 5.67
N SER A 21 14.40 9.60 6.72
CA SER A 21 13.47 10.72 6.88
C SER A 21 13.56 11.75 5.74
N LYS A 22 14.73 11.88 5.11
CA LYS A 22 14.96 12.78 3.95
C LYS A 22 14.58 12.15 2.61
N ASN A 23 14.41 10.84 2.59
CA ASN A 23 14.19 10.04 1.40
C ASN A 23 12.75 9.53 1.27
N ILE A 24 11.86 9.92 2.19
CA ILE A 24 10.42 9.66 2.09
C ILE A 24 9.86 10.49 0.93
N VAL A 25 9.25 9.81 -0.04
CA VAL A 25 8.64 10.43 -1.24
C VAL A 25 7.12 10.49 -1.14
N TYR A 26 6.54 9.71 -0.25
CA TYR A 26 5.12 9.69 0.04
C TYR A 26 4.90 9.30 1.51
N LEU A 27 3.99 9.98 2.20
CA LEU A 27 3.55 9.64 3.56
C LEU A 27 2.08 9.98 3.69
N SER A 28 1.26 9.01 4.09
CA SER A 28 -0.17 9.19 4.30
C SER A 28 -0.61 8.58 5.62
N ILE A 29 -1.64 9.17 6.21
CA ILE A 29 -2.46 8.51 7.21
C ILE A 29 -3.24 7.40 6.49
N VAL A 30 -3.25 6.20 7.06
CA VAL A 30 -4.00 5.03 6.60
C VAL A 30 -4.84 4.45 7.74
N GLY A 31 -5.50 3.32 7.50
CA GLY A 31 -6.20 2.60 8.56
C GLY A 31 -7.53 3.25 8.93
N SER A 32 -7.92 3.11 10.20
CA SER A 32 -9.28 3.43 10.64
C SER A 32 -9.67 4.90 10.47
N VAL A 33 -8.69 5.82 10.50
CA VAL A 33 -8.91 7.24 10.22
C VAL A 33 -9.29 7.45 8.76
N SER A 34 -8.61 6.80 7.82
CA SER A 34 -8.87 6.94 6.38
C SER A 34 -10.21 6.37 5.95
N TYR A 35 -10.66 5.29 6.61
CA TYR A 35 -12.01 4.76 6.39
C TYR A 35 -13.10 5.56 7.11
N GLY A 36 -12.70 6.60 7.86
CA GLY A 36 -13.59 7.37 8.72
C GLY A 36 -14.19 6.55 9.87
N ALA A 37 -13.63 5.39 10.22
CA ALA A 37 -14.14 4.45 11.23
C ALA A 37 -13.47 4.61 12.61
N ASN A 38 -12.74 5.70 12.83
CA ASN A 38 -12.12 6.03 14.11
C ASN A 38 -13.13 6.59 15.13
N ASP A 39 -12.84 6.38 16.42
CA ASP A 39 -13.59 7.00 17.52
C ASP A 39 -13.02 8.39 17.78
N VAL A 40 -13.82 9.43 17.53
CA VAL A 40 -13.40 10.84 17.60
C VAL A 40 -13.09 11.29 19.05
N ASN A 41 -13.52 10.52 20.05
CA ASN A 41 -13.43 10.86 21.46
C ASN A 41 -12.27 10.17 22.20
N LYS A 42 -11.33 9.56 21.49
CA LYS A 42 -10.17 8.84 22.06
C LYS A 42 -8.85 9.37 21.50
N ILE A 43 -7.75 9.08 22.21
CA ILE A 43 -6.37 9.19 21.69
C ILE A 43 -6.38 8.63 20.26
N SER A 44 -5.96 9.44 19.29
CA SER A 44 -5.98 9.01 17.90
C SER A 44 -4.83 8.06 17.67
N ASP A 45 -5.13 6.77 17.50
CA ASP A 45 -4.21 5.79 16.93
C ASP A 45 -4.05 6.16 15.44
N ILE A 46 -2.87 6.68 15.06
CA ILE A 46 -2.56 7.14 13.71
C ILE A 46 -1.64 6.12 13.05
N ASP A 47 -2.19 5.36 12.10
CA ASP A 47 -1.40 4.52 11.22
C ASP A 47 -0.77 5.39 10.10
N LEU A 48 0.56 5.41 10.02
CA LEU A 48 1.32 6.10 8.98
C LEU A 48 1.93 5.09 8.00
N LEU A 49 1.57 5.20 6.73
CA LEU A 49 2.20 4.47 5.64
C LEU A 49 3.05 5.41 4.80
N GLY A 50 4.32 5.05 4.64
CA GLY A 50 5.28 5.81 3.83
C GLY A 50 5.91 4.98 2.72
N ILE A 51 6.33 5.66 1.67
CA ILE A 51 7.20 5.15 0.61
C ILE A 51 8.48 5.97 0.65
N CYS A 52 9.62 5.31 0.70
CA CYS A 52 10.92 5.96 0.56
C CYS A 52 11.68 5.45 -0.65
N VAL A 53 12.54 6.29 -1.21
CA VAL A 53 13.55 5.88 -2.19
C VAL A 53 14.89 5.84 -1.47
N PRO A 54 15.45 4.65 -1.14
CA PRO A 54 16.72 4.54 -0.42
C PRO A 54 17.90 5.26 -1.11
N PRO A 55 19.11 5.28 -0.53
CA PRO A 55 20.31 5.63 -1.29
C PRO A 55 20.50 4.72 -2.50
N LYS A 56 21.09 5.27 -3.57
CA LYS A 56 21.31 4.57 -4.85
C LYS A 56 22.08 3.26 -4.67
N SER A 57 23.05 3.23 -3.76
CA SER A 57 23.84 2.03 -3.41
C SER A 57 23.06 0.93 -2.71
N ILE A 58 21.91 1.23 -2.08
CA ILE A 58 21.05 0.19 -1.48
C ILE A 58 20.23 -0.52 -2.56
N ILE A 59 19.76 0.22 -3.57
CA ILE A 59 19.04 -0.38 -4.71
C ILE A 59 20.02 -1.06 -5.69
N PHE A 60 21.18 -0.46 -5.90
CA PHE A 60 22.21 -0.90 -6.84
C PHE A 60 23.53 -1.16 -6.09
N PRO A 61 23.66 -2.30 -5.38
CA PRO A 61 24.79 -2.58 -4.49
C PRO A 61 26.16 -2.61 -5.18
N HIS A 62 26.20 -2.94 -6.47
CA HIS A 62 27.43 -2.89 -7.27
C HIS A 62 28.06 -1.49 -7.36
N LEU A 63 27.27 -0.42 -7.16
CA LEU A 63 27.80 0.94 -7.09
C LEU A 63 28.62 1.21 -5.82
N ALA A 64 28.44 0.39 -4.79
CA ALA A 64 29.27 0.38 -3.59
C ALA A 64 30.39 -0.68 -3.66
N GLY A 65 30.62 -1.28 -4.83
CA GLY A 65 31.59 -2.36 -5.01
C GLY A 65 31.12 -3.73 -4.49
N LYS A 66 29.84 -3.88 -4.13
CA LYS A 66 29.29 -5.13 -3.60
C LYS A 66 28.72 -6.02 -4.70
N ILE A 67 28.97 -7.32 -4.63
CA ILE A 67 28.51 -8.33 -5.57
C ILE A 67 27.58 -9.31 -4.85
N PHE A 68 26.40 -9.55 -5.43
CA PHE A 68 25.44 -10.51 -4.90
C PHE A 68 26.03 -11.92 -4.85
N GLY A 69 25.92 -12.57 -3.68
CA GLY A 69 26.49 -13.90 -3.43
C GLY A 69 27.94 -13.90 -2.95
N PHE A 70 28.65 -12.76 -2.98
CA PHE A 70 30.02 -12.63 -2.48
C PHE A 70 30.13 -11.69 -1.29
N ASP A 71 29.39 -10.59 -1.30
CA ASP A 71 29.39 -9.59 -0.23
C ASP A 71 28.10 -9.61 0.58
N GLU A 72 28.20 -9.18 1.83
CA GLU A 72 27.02 -8.86 2.64
C GLU A 72 26.37 -7.57 2.11
N ILE A 73 25.19 -7.73 1.51
CA ILE A 73 24.41 -6.62 0.96
C ILE A 73 23.43 -6.13 2.02
N GLU A 74 23.51 -4.84 2.33
CA GLU A 74 22.56 -4.21 3.23
C GLU A 74 21.21 -4.08 2.52
N GLU A 75 20.24 -4.89 2.94
CA GLU A 75 18.87 -4.80 2.43
C GLU A 75 18.03 -3.87 3.30
N PHE A 76 17.39 -2.88 2.67
CA PHE A 76 16.32 -2.13 3.30
C PHE A 76 14.99 -2.41 2.60
N ASN A 77 14.08 -3.06 3.32
CA ASN A 77 12.76 -3.42 2.80
C ASN A 77 11.63 -2.59 3.45
N LEU A 78 11.65 -2.47 4.77
CA LEU A 78 10.62 -1.82 5.57
C LEU A 78 11.23 -1.30 6.87
N TYR A 79 10.96 -0.04 7.19
CA TYR A 79 11.08 0.48 8.54
C TYR A 79 9.71 0.42 9.21
N LYS A 80 9.60 -0.26 10.35
CA LYS A 80 8.36 -0.37 11.12
C LYS A 80 8.61 -0.04 12.59
N LYS A 81 7.73 0.75 13.19
CA LYS A 81 7.73 1.05 14.62
C LYS A 81 6.31 1.31 15.07
N ASP A 82 5.85 0.53 16.03
CA ASP A 82 4.49 0.60 16.57
C ASP A 82 4.50 1.26 17.96
N HIS A 83 3.34 1.74 18.42
CA HIS A 83 3.12 2.28 19.76
C HIS A 83 4.02 3.49 20.11
N ILE A 84 4.25 4.38 19.15
CA ILE A 84 5.02 5.61 19.39
C ILE A 84 4.09 6.66 19.98
N VAL A 85 4.28 6.99 21.26
CA VAL A 85 3.47 8.01 21.94
C VAL A 85 4.15 9.38 21.82
N ASP A 86 3.44 10.36 21.28
CA ASP A 86 3.83 11.77 21.28
C ASP A 86 2.63 12.62 21.69
N ASN A 87 2.67 13.15 22.93
CA ASN A 87 1.56 13.83 23.58
C ASN A 87 0.27 12.98 23.64
N ASP A 88 -0.81 13.45 23.04
CA ASP A 88 -2.15 12.85 22.98
C ASP A 88 -2.37 11.96 21.76
N LYS A 89 -1.28 11.62 21.04
CA LYS A 89 -1.31 10.81 19.82
C LYS A 89 -0.41 9.60 19.95
N GLU A 90 -0.88 8.49 19.39
CA GLU A 90 -0.12 7.26 19.25
C GLU A 90 0.07 6.97 17.76
N TYR A 91 1.29 6.65 17.34
CA TYR A 91 1.62 6.40 15.94
C TYR A 91 2.14 4.97 15.72
N ASP A 92 1.61 4.35 14.68
CA ASP A 92 2.16 3.13 14.07
C ASP A 92 2.75 3.49 12.71
N ILE A 93 4.07 3.38 12.56
CA ILE A 93 4.79 3.83 11.36
C ILE A 93 5.22 2.62 10.55
N SER A 94 4.93 2.64 9.25
CA SER A 94 5.41 1.67 8.26
C SER A 94 5.92 2.39 7.01
N ILE A 95 7.24 2.52 6.85
CA ILE A 95 7.87 3.17 5.68
C ILE A 95 8.59 2.13 4.83
N ARG A 96 8.11 1.92 3.61
CA ARG A 96 8.59 0.87 2.71
C ARG A 96 9.51 1.42 1.63
N ASN A 97 10.53 0.64 1.26
CA ASN A 97 11.30 0.87 0.05
C ASN A 97 10.39 0.87 -1.19
N ILE A 98 10.57 1.86 -2.08
CA ILE A 98 9.86 1.97 -3.36
C ILE A 98 9.87 0.67 -4.18
N VAL A 99 10.98 -0.07 -4.23
CA VAL A 99 11.07 -1.34 -4.98
C VAL A 99 10.13 -2.38 -4.36
N SER A 100 10.19 -2.52 -3.04
CA SER A 100 9.32 -3.45 -2.29
C SER A 100 7.85 -3.02 -2.35
N PHE A 101 7.57 -1.72 -2.45
CA PHE A 101 6.22 -1.18 -2.62
C PHE A 101 5.67 -1.49 -4.02
N PHE A 102 6.43 -1.27 -5.09
CA PHE A 102 6.04 -1.62 -6.45
C PHE A 102 5.83 -3.14 -6.62
N LYS A 103 6.63 -3.96 -5.93
CA LYS A 103 6.39 -5.42 -5.87
C LYS A 103 5.05 -5.78 -5.25
N LEU A 104 4.57 -5.01 -4.26
CA LEU A 104 3.25 -5.20 -3.67
C LEU A 104 2.13 -4.74 -4.61
N LEU A 105 2.31 -3.60 -5.29
CA LEU A 105 1.36 -3.12 -6.30
C LEU A 105 1.22 -4.11 -7.46
N ASN A 106 2.32 -4.67 -7.97
CA ASN A 106 2.30 -5.69 -9.02
C ASN A 106 1.59 -6.99 -8.58
N LYS A 107 1.48 -7.21 -7.27
CA LYS A 107 0.75 -8.35 -6.68
C LYS A 107 -0.64 -7.96 -6.17
N SER A 108 -1.20 -6.83 -6.64
CA SER A 108 -2.52 -6.33 -6.24
C SER A 108 -2.73 -6.27 -4.73
N ASN A 109 -1.69 -5.93 -3.96
CA ASN A 109 -1.78 -5.92 -2.50
C ASN A 109 -2.79 -4.84 -2.02
N PRO A 110 -3.81 -5.20 -1.21
CA PRO A 110 -4.86 -4.25 -0.83
C PRO A 110 -4.33 -2.99 -0.15
N THR A 111 -3.40 -3.15 0.81
CA THR A 111 -2.85 -2.01 1.56
C THR A 111 -1.95 -1.12 0.71
N ALA A 112 -1.21 -1.68 -0.24
CA ALA A 112 -0.44 -0.86 -1.17
C ALA A 112 -1.36 -0.06 -2.10
N ILE A 113 -2.38 -0.73 -2.68
CA ILE A 113 -3.35 -0.09 -3.58
C ILE A 113 -4.13 1.01 -2.83
N GLU A 114 -4.80 0.66 -1.73
CA GLU A 114 -5.65 1.60 -0.96
C GLU A 114 -4.89 2.87 -0.58
N SER A 115 -3.60 2.73 -0.23
CA SER A 115 -2.78 3.86 0.18
C SER A 115 -2.62 4.92 -0.91
N LEU A 116 -2.67 4.55 -2.20
CA LEU A 116 -2.58 5.48 -3.32
C LEU A 116 -3.87 6.26 -3.57
N PHE A 117 -5.00 5.79 -3.02
CA PHE A 117 -6.31 6.43 -3.10
C PHE A 117 -6.67 7.24 -1.85
N SER A 118 -5.75 7.36 -0.88
CA SER A 118 -5.93 8.23 0.30
C SER A 118 -6.28 9.66 -0.11
N SER A 119 -7.19 10.29 0.62
CA SER A 119 -7.64 11.66 0.34
C SER A 119 -6.50 12.67 0.49
N GLN A 120 -6.60 13.85 -0.13
CA GLN A 120 -5.51 14.84 -0.10
C GLN A 120 -5.21 15.30 1.33
N GLU A 121 -6.21 15.34 2.20
CA GLU A 121 -6.10 15.72 3.62
C GLU A 121 -5.32 14.69 4.45
N GLU A 122 -5.28 13.43 4.01
CA GLU A 122 -4.54 12.35 4.68
C GLU A 122 -3.07 12.28 4.23
N VAL A 123 -2.72 12.90 3.12
CA VAL A 123 -1.36 12.92 2.59
C VAL A 123 -0.54 13.97 3.33
N LEU A 124 0.34 13.51 4.21
CA LEU A 124 1.22 14.36 5.01
C LEU A 124 2.48 14.79 4.25
N LEU A 125 2.96 13.95 3.34
CA LEU A 125 4.11 14.21 2.47
C LEU A 125 3.84 13.67 1.07
N ILE A 126 4.11 14.47 0.06
CA ILE A 126 4.23 13.98 -1.31
C ILE A 126 5.32 14.75 -2.04
N SER A 127 6.27 14.03 -2.64
CA SER A 127 7.29 14.59 -3.53
C SER A 127 6.86 14.44 -4.99
N GLN A 128 7.68 14.91 -5.95
CA GLN A 128 7.43 14.67 -7.37
C GLN A 128 7.32 13.18 -7.71
N VAL A 129 8.14 12.33 -7.08
CA VAL A 129 8.04 10.87 -7.22
C VAL A 129 6.70 10.36 -6.68
N GLY A 130 6.28 10.83 -5.50
CA GLY A 130 4.99 10.45 -4.92
C GLY A 130 3.79 10.85 -5.78
N HIS A 131 3.82 12.06 -6.36
CA HIS A 131 2.81 12.51 -7.33
C HIS A 131 2.79 11.58 -8.55
N PHE A 132 3.96 11.30 -9.13
CA PHE A 132 4.06 10.46 -10.30
C PHE A 132 3.50 9.04 -10.08
N ILE A 133 3.71 8.45 -8.91
CA ILE A 133 3.10 7.16 -8.53
C ILE A 133 1.58 7.29 -8.43
N ARG A 134 1.08 8.31 -7.74
CA ARG A 134 -0.37 8.50 -7.52
C ARG A 134 -1.13 8.85 -8.79
N ASP A 135 -0.54 9.63 -9.69
CA ASP A 135 -1.16 10.01 -10.97
C ASP A 135 -1.38 8.78 -11.86
N ASN A 136 -0.51 7.76 -11.71
CA ASN A 136 -0.61 6.50 -12.43
C ASN A 136 -1.37 5.39 -11.67
N ARG A 137 -1.94 5.67 -10.49
CA ARG A 137 -2.51 4.64 -9.58
C ARG A 137 -3.51 3.66 -10.21
N HIS A 138 -4.31 4.10 -11.18
CA HIS A 138 -5.32 3.26 -11.82
C HIS A 138 -4.71 2.10 -12.61
N MET A 139 -3.44 2.21 -13.04
CA MET A 139 -2.76 1.12 -13.75
C MET A 139 -2.54 -0.13 -12.90
N PHE A 140 -2.61 0.00 -11.57
CA PHE A 140 -2.47 -1.11 -10.63
C PHE A 140 -3.79 -1.83 -10.33
N LEU A 141 -4.91 -1.34 -10.85
CA LEU A 141 -6.20 -2.00 -10.73
C LEU A 141 -6.34 -3.06 -11.83
N SER A 142 -6.68 -4.28 -11.45
CA SER A 142 -6.87 -5.41 -12.34
C SER A 142 -7.81 -6.43 -11.73
N LYS A 143 -8.26 -7.41 -12.52
CA LYS A 143 -9.09 -8.52 -12.02
C LYS A 143 -8.34 -9.41 -11.02
N GLU A 144 -7.01 -9.41 -10.98
CA GLU A 144 -6.20 -10.06 -9.93
C GLU A 144 -6.45 -9.50 -8.51
N CYS A 145 -7.02 -8.29 -8.41
CA CYS A 145 -7.50 -7.74 -7.14
C CYS A 145 -8.53 -8.68 -6.49
N VAL A 146 -9.32 -9.43 -7.26
CA VAL A 146 -10.33 -10.35 -6.70
C VAL A 146 -9.69 -11.42 -5.83
N SER A 147 -8.67 -12.11 -6.36
CA SER A 147 -7.98 -13.19 -5.63
C SER A 147 -7.36 -12.68 -4.33
N THR A 148 -6.70 -11.52 -4.39
CA THR A 148 -5.98 -10.95 -3.26
C THR A 148 -6.93 -10.37 -2.22
N PHE A 149 -7.88 -9.51 -2.60
CA PHE A 149 -8.84 -8.91 -1.66
C PHE A 149 -9.75 -9.98 -1.02
N LYS A 150 -10.28 -10.96 -1.78
CA LYS A 150 -11.02 -12.09 -1.20
C LYS A 150 -10.14 -12.91 -0.25
N GLY A 151 -8.88 -13.18 -0.60
CA GLY A 151 -7.95 -13.91 0.26
C GLY A 151 -7.67 -13.21 1.60
N TYR A 152 -7.45 -11.89 1.58
CA TYR A 152 -7.31 -11.10 2.81
C TYR A 152 -8.62 -11.02 3.60
N SER A 153 -9.76 -10.89 2.93
CA SER A 153 -11.08 -10.89 3.57
C SER A 153 -11.32 -12.20 4.33
N LEU A 154 -11.10 -13.35 3.68
CA LEU A 154 -11.21 -14.67 4.30
C LEU A 154 -10.23 -14.85 5.46
N SER A 155 -9.01 -14.32 5.36
CA SER A 155 -8.05 -14.32 6.47
C SER A 155 -8.59 -13.56 7.69
N ASN A 156 -9.25 -12.42 7.46
CA ASN A 156 -9.86 -11.62 8.52
C ASN A 156 -11.09 -12.30 9.13
N LEU A 157 -11.95 -12.94 8.32
CA LEU A 157 -13.04 -13.79 8.83
C LEU A 157 -12.52 -14.88 9.76
N LYS A 158 -11.47 -15.60 9.38
CA LYS A 158 -10.88 -16.63 10.25
C LYS A 158 -10.30 -16.05 11.54
N LYS A 159 -9.60 -14.92 11.43
CA LYS A 159 -8.96 -14.25 12.58
C LYS A 159 -9.96 -13.67 13.57
N MET A 160 -11.13 -13.22 13.13
CA MET A 160 -12.12 -12.64 14.05
C MET A 160 -12.64 -13.64 15.07
N GLU A 161 -12.55 -14.93 14.75
CA GLU A 161 -12.95 -16.06 15.59
C GLU A 161 -11.77 -16.66 16.37
N SER A 162 -10.65 -16.87 15.68
CA SER A 162 -9.56 -17.70 16.21
C SER A 162 -8.44 -16.93 16.89
N LYS A 163 -8.29 -15.62 16.62
CA LYS A 163 -7.16 -14.85 17.13
C LYS A 163 -7.55 -14.16 18.44
N THR A 164 -7.01 -14.66 19.54
CA THR A 164 -7.12 -14.03 20.86
C THR A 164 -6.16 -12.83 20.95
N PRO A 165 -6.67 -11.60 21.20
CA PRO A 165 -5.82 -10.46 21.50
C PRO A 165 -5.12 -10.62 22.86
N GLU A 166 -4.09 -9.83 23.10
CA GLU A 166 -3.41 -9.79 24.40
C GLU A 166 -4.36 -9.28 25.49
N GLU A 167 -4.37 -9.94 26.65
CA GLU A 167 -5.37 -9.74 27.71
C GLU A 167 -5.43 -8.29 28.24
N TRP A 168 -4.30 -7.59 28.21
CA TRP A 168 -4.19 -6.20 28.66
C TRP A 168 -4.59 -5.18 27.57
N GLY A 169 -4.88 -5.63 26.35
CA GLY A 169 -5.17 -4.77 25.20
C GLY A 169 -6.66 -4.43 25.05
N LYS A 170 -6.96 -3.22 24.56
CA LYS A 170 -8.33 -2.74 24.27
C LYS A 170 -9.16 -3.72 23.41
N ARG A 171 -8.51 -4.48 22.53
CA ARG A 171 -9.16 -5.48 21.66
C ARG A 171 -9.69 -6.68 22.44
N TYR A 172 -9.01 -7.08 23.52
CA TYR A 172 -9.44 -8.22 24.34
C TYR A 172 -10.80 -7.97 24.98
N GLU A 173 -10.99 -6.78 25.57
CA GLU A 173 -12.27 -6.38 26.17
C GLU A 173 -13.41 -6.35 25.14
N LEU A 174 -13.13 -5.93 23.90
CA LEU A 174 -14.13 -5.96 22.83
C LEU A 174 -14.50 -7.40 22.44
N VAL A 175 -13.52 -8.30 22.33
CA VAL A 175 -13.79 -9.72 22.05
C VAL A 175 -14.61 -10.34 23.17
N LYS A 176 -14.28 -10.06 24.43
CA LYS A 176 -15.04 -10.54 25.59
C LYS A 176 -16.48 -10.01 25.60
N LYS A 177 -16.68 -8.75 25.19
CA LYS A 177 -18.00 -8.10 25.13
C LYS A 177 -18.88 -8.64 24.00
N TYR A 178 -18.33 -8.80 22.80
CA TYR A 178 -19.11 -9.11 21.59
C TYR A 178 -18.99 -10.58 21.15
N GLY A 179 -18.09 -11.35 21.73
CA GLY A 179 -17.83 -12.76 21.39
C GLY A 179 -16.93 -12.98 20.18
N TYR A 180 -16.45 -11.92 19.52
CA TYR A 180 -15.55 -11.99 18.36
C TYR A 180 -14.80 -10.65 18.15
N ASP A 181 -13.76 -10.65 17.32
CA ASP A 181 -12.98 -9.44 17.07
C ASP A 181 -13.59 -8.53 15.98
N VAL A 182 -14.26 -7.47 16.44
CA VAL A 182 -14.93 -6.49 15.57
C VAL A 182 -13.97 -5.68 14.68
N LYS A 183 -12.64 -5.64 14.95
CA LYS A 183 -11.66 -5.00 14.04
C LYS A 183 -11.44 -5.89 12.82
N PHE A 184 -11.26 -7.19 13.03
CA PHE A 184 -11.10 -8.14 11.93
C PHE A 184 -12.38 -8.25 11.09
N ALA A 185 -13.56 -8.26 11.72
CA ALA A 185 -14.83 -8.22 10.98
C ALA A 185 -14.97 -6.97 10.10
N MET A 186 -14.64 -5.78 10.64
CA MET A 186 -14.63 -4.54 9.87
C MET A 186 -13.67 -4.61 8.68
N HIS A 187 -12.46 -5.14 8.85
CA HIS A 187 -11.49 -5.29 7.75
C HIS A 187 -11.96 -6.27 6.67
N CYS A 188 -12.65 -7.36 7.04
CA CYS A 188 -13.29 -8.26 6.07
C CYS A 188 -14.28 -7.49 5.19
N VAL A 189 -15.23 -6.79 5.80
CA VAL A 189 -16.27 -6.05 5.07
C VAL A 189 -15.66 -4.95 4.21
N ARG A 190 -14.73 -4.18 4.77
CA ARG A 190 -14.00 -3.13 4.05
C ARG A 190 -13.35 -3.63 2.77
N LEU A 191 -12.62 -4.75 2.83
CA LEU A 191 -11.95 -5.32 1.66
C LEU A 191 -12.93 -5.71 0.55
N LEU A 192 -14.09 -6.27 0.90
CA LEU A 192 -15.08 -6.67 -0.10
C LEU A 192 -15.77 -5.45 -0.74
N LEU A 193 -16.01 -4.40 0.03
CA LEU A 193 -16.56 -3.13 -0.48
C LEU A 193 -15.56 -2.39 -1.37
N GLU A 194 -14.29 -2.29 -0.95
CA GLU A 194 -13.22 -1.72 -1.79
C GLU A 194 -13.08 -2.50 -3.10
N LEU A 195 -13.16 -3.83 -3.05
CA LEU A 195 -13.12 -4.66 -4.26
C LEU A 195 -14.32 -4.39 -5.19
N GLU A 196 -15.52 -4.19 -4.65
CA GLU A 196 -16.70 -3.80 -5.45
C GLU A 196 -16.46 -2.47 -6.18
N GLN A 197 -15.89 -1.47 -5.49
CA GLN A 197 -15.55 -0.19 -6.10
C GLN A 197 -14.51 -0.37 -7.22
N ILE A 198 -13.47 -1.17 -7.00
CA ILE A 198 -12.46 -1.48 -8.03
C ILE A 198 -13.14 -2.08 -9.27
N LEU A 199 -14.01 -3.09 -9.09
CA LEU A 199 -14.63 -3.82 -10.20
C LEU A 199 -15.65 -2.98 -10.99
N THR A 200 -16.33 -2.04 -10.34
CA THR A 200 -17.48 -1.31 -10.91
C THR A 200 -17.16 0.10 -11.37
N VAL A 201 -16.30 0.83 -10.66
CA VAL A 201 -15.96 2.23 -10.95
C VAL A 201 -14.48 2.46 -11.19
N GLU A 202 -13.66 1.41 -11.10
CA GLU A 202 -12.21 1.47 -11.32
C GLU A 202 -11.51 2.55 -10.47
N ASN A 203 -12.04 2.77 -9.27
CA ASN A 203 -11.56 3.77 -8.32
C ASN A 203 -11.87 3.31 -6.90
N ILE A 204 -11.23 3.93 -5.91
CA ILE A 204 -11.50 3.66 -4.49
C ILE A 204 -11.78 4.98 -3.78
N ASP A 205 -12.96 5.09 -3.18
CA ASP A 205 -13.30 6.07 -2.17
C ASP A 205 -13.33 5.38 -0.80
N LEU A 206 -12.29 5.64 0.00
CA LEU A 206 -12.08 5.02 1.31
C LEU A 206 -13.17 5.38 2.33
N LYS A 207 -13.88 6.51 2.14
CA LYS A 207 -14.88 7.01 3.10
C LYS A 207 -16.32 6.70 2.68
N LYS A 208 -16.52 6.13 1.48
CA LYS A 208 -17.84 5.79 0.93
C LYS A 208 -18.69 4.99 1.93
N ASP A 209 -18.09 3.97 2.55
CA ASP A 209 -18.80 2.99 3.37
C ASP A 209 -18.58 3.18 4.88
N LYS A 210 -18.12 4.38 5.30
CA LYS A 210 -17.70 4.68 6.68
C LYS A 210 -18.75 4.30 7.74
N ASP A 211 -20.04 4.51 7.46
CA ASP A 211 -21.10 4.32 8.43
C ASP A 211 -21.35 2.83 8.69
N GLN A 212 -21.31 2.00 7.64
CA GLN A 212 -21.37 0.54 7.76
C GLN A 212 -20.14 0.01 8.51
N LEU A 213 -18.95 0.53 8.22
CA LEU A 213 -17.73 0.12 8.94
C LEU A 213 -17.79 0.51 10.43
N LYS A 214 -18.34 1.69 10.76
CA LYS A 214 -18.57 2.12 12.13
C LYS A 214 -19.57 1.23 12.87
N SER A 215 -20.70 0.85 12.26
CA SER A 215 -21.69 -0.02 12.90
C SER A 215 -21.08 -1.36 13.29
N ILE A 216 -20.27 -1.94 12.39
CA ILE A 216 -19.54 -3.18 12.67
C ILE A 216 -18.55 -2.97 13.82
N ARG A 217 -17.79 -1.87 13.78
CA ARG A 217 -16.79 -1.57 14.82
C ARG A 217 -17.41 -1.34 16.21
N LYS A 218 -18.66 -0.90 16.27
CA LYS A 218 -19.47 -0.76 17.49
C LYS A 218 -20.10 -2.07 17.98
N GLY A 219 -19.96 -3.16 17.23
CA GLY A 219 -20.55 -4.46 17.54
C GLY A 219 -22.08 -4.50 17.36
N GLU A 220 -22.61 -3.66 16.46
CA GLU A 220 -24.04 -3.65 16.10
C GLU A 220 -24.42 -4.83 15.19
N TRP A 221 -23.42 -5.54 14.67
CA TRP A 221 -23.58 -6.73 13.84
C TRP A 221 -23.17 -7.95 14.64
N THR A 222 -23.88 -9.05 14.49
CA THR A 222 -23.48 -10.35 15.01
C THR A 222 -22.47 -11.02 14.08
N ILE A 223 -21.73 -12.00 14.60
CA ILE A 223 -20.80 -12.78 13.79
C ILE A 223 -21.49 -13.48 12.60
N ASP A 224 -22.70 -13.99 12.79
CA ASP A 224 -23.46 -14.69 11.75
C ASP A 224 -23.95 -13.73 10.68
N GLU A 225 -24.33 -12.50 11.04
CA GLU A 225 -24.66 -11.44 10.08
C GLU A 225 -23.44 -11.08 9.22
N ILE A 226 -22.25 -10.95 9.82
CA ILE A 226 -21.01 -10.69 9.07
C ILE A 226 -20.70 -11.82 8.09
N LYS A 227 -20.77 -13.08 8.53
CA LYS A 227 -20.52 -14.25 7.67
C LYS A 227 -21.52 -14.34 6.52
N LYS A 228 -22.81 -14.17 6.82
CA LYS A 228 -23.88 -14.18 5.82
C LYS A 228 -23.72 -13.04 4.81
N TRP A 229 -23.42 -11.83 5.30
CA TRP A 229 -23.18 -10.67 4.46
C TRP A 229 -21.97 -10.89 3.54
N ALA A 230 -20.85 -11.37 4.06
CA ALA A 230 -19.65 -11.63 3.27
C ALA A 230 -19.91 -12.67 2.17
N SER A 231 -20.61 -13.76 2.51
CA SER A 231 -20.98 -14.79 1.52
C SER A 231 -21.90 -14.26 0.41
N ASN A 232 -22.85 -13.37 0.74
CA ASN A 232 -23.70 -12.74 -0.26
C ASN A 232 -22.91 -11.75 -1.11
N LYS A 233 -22.08 -10.91 -0.50
CA LYS A 233 -21.24 -9.94 -1.20
C LYS A 233 -20.26 -10.63 -2.15
N GLU A 234 -19.71 -11.80 -1.79
CA GLU A 234 -18.85 -12.56 -2.71
C GLU A 234 -19.56 -12.98 -4.01
N LYS A 235 -20.85 -13.32 -3.95
CA LYS A 235 -21.66 -13.64 -5.14
C LYS A 235 -21.93 -12.40 -5.99
N GLU A 236 -22.21 -11.26 -5.35
CA GLU A 236 -22.35 -9.97 -6.04
C GLU A 236 -21.05 -9.59 -6.75
N LEU A 237 -19.89 -9.82 -6.11
CA LEU A 237 -18.57 -9.57 -6.69
C LEU A 237 -18.27 -10.49 -7.87
N ASP A 238 -18.77 -11.72 -7.90
CA ASP A 238 -18.61 -12.60 -9.06
C ASP A 238 -19.39 -12.06 -10.28
N ILE A 239 -20.58 -11.51 -10.05
CA ILE A 239 -21.36 -10.81 -11.08
C ILE A 239 -20.65 -9.53 -11.53
N ALA A 240 -20.13 -8.74 -10.59
CA ALA A 240 -19.38 -7.52 -10.90
C ALA A 240 -18.12 -7.83 -11.73
N LEU A 241 -17.38 -8.88 -11.37
CA LEU A 241 -16.20 -9.34 -12.10
C LEU A 241 -16.53 -9.72 -13.55
N ALA A 242 -17.64 -10.44 -13.76
CA ALA A 242 -18.07 -10.84 -15.10
C ALA A 242 -18.40 -9.64 -16.00
N ASN A 243 -18.83 -8.52 -15.42
CA ASN A 243 -19.19 -7.29 -16.13
C ASN A 243 -18.08 -6.21 -16.10
N SER A 244 -16.92 -6.50 -15.48
CA SER A 244 -15.85 -5.52 -15.31
C SER A 244 -15.00 -5.36 -16.58
N ASN A 245 -14.68 -4.11 -16.91
CA ASN A 245 -13.80 -3.75 -18.02
C ASN A 245 -12.31 -3.71 -17.63
N LEU A 246 -11.99 -4.01 -16.37
CA LEU A 246 -10.61 -4.04 -15.90
C LEU A 246 -9.75 -5.03 -16.69
N GLN A 247 -8.48 -4.67 -16.84
CA GLN A 247 -7.46 -5.59 -17.34
C GLN A 247 -7.40 -6.87 -16.48
N GLU A 248 -7.10 -8.00 -17.12
CA GLU A 248 -7.01 -9.30 -16.43
C GLU A 248 -5.93 -9.30 -15.34
N LYS A 249 -4.75 -8.76 -15.67
CA LYS A 249 -3.59 -8.66 -14.78
C LYS A 249 -2.90 -7.33 -14.92
N VAL A 250 -2.13 -6.96 -13.90
CA VAL A 250 -1.29 -5.74 -13.97
C VAL A 250 -0.19 -5.96 -15.02
N ASP A 251 0.05 -4.95 -15.87
CA ASP A 251 1.13 -4.97 -16.85
C ASP A 251 2.49 -4.75 -16.17
N GLU A 252 3.18 -5.86 -15.88
CA GLU A 252 4.47 -5.85 -15.17
C GLU A 252 5.53 -5.00 -15.89
N LYS A 253 5.52 -4.95 -17.24
CA LYS A 253 6.47 -4.12 -18.00
C LYS A 253 6.20 -2.65 -17.74
N LYS A 254 4.93 -2.22 -17.78
CA LYS A 254 4.56 -0.83 -17.47
C LYS A 254 4.86 -0.47 -16.02
N VAL A 255 4.59 -1.37 -15.06
CA VAL A 255 4.92 -1.15 -13.64
C VAL A 255 6.42 -0.99 -13.43
N LYS A 256 7.24 -1.85 -14.05
CA LYS A 256 8.70 -1.75 -14.00
C LYS A 256 9.19 -0.44 -14.62
N ASN A 257 8.63 -0.04 -15.76
CA ASN A 257 8.99 1.23 -16.41
C ASN A 257 8.64 2.44 -15.53
N LEU A 258 7.47 2.44 -14.89
CA LEU A 258 7.08 3.48 -13.95
C LEU A 258 8.05 3.54 -12.75
N LEU A 259 8.48 2.39 -12.22
CA LEU A 259 9.49 2.34 -11.16
C LEU A 259 10.81 2.96 -11.62
N ILE A 260 11.29 2.61 -12.82
CA ILE A 260 12.53 3.19 -13.37
C ILE A 260 12.42 4.71 -13.46
N GLN A 261 11.33 5.22 -14.02
CA GLN A 261 11.07 6.66 -14.10
C GLN A 261 11.05 7.33 -12.72
N CYS A 262 10.43 6.70 -11.72
CA CYS A 262 10.48 7.19 -10.33
C CYS A 262 11.92 7.28 -9.80
N LEU A 263 12.75 6.27 -10.06
CA LEU A 263 14.14 6.26 -9.65
C LEU A 263 14.98 7.29 -10.42
N GLU A 264 14.67 7.57 -11.68
CA GLU A 264 15.32 8.61 -12.48
C GLU A 264 14.96 10.02 -12.01
N ILE A 265 13.70 10.27 -11.63
CA ILE A 265 13.30 11.52 -10.98
C ILE A 265 14.11 11.74 -9.69
N GLN A 266 14.35 10.68 -8.91
CA GLN A 266 15.08 10.80 -7.64
C GLN A 266 16.60 10.90 -7.81
N TYR A 267 17.20 10.12 -8.70
CA TYR A 267 18.66 9.95 -8.78
C TYR A 267 19.32 10.55 -10.02
N GLY A 268 18.53 11.17 -10.90
CA GLY A 268 18.93 11.49 -12.27
C GLY A 268 19.05 10.24 -13.15
N SER A 269 19.60 10.42 -14.35
CA SER A 269 19.67 9.37 -15.38
C SER A 269 20.25 8.05 -14.86
N LEU A 270 19.59 6.95 -15.23
CA LEU A 270 20.01 5.57 -14.90
C LEU A 270 20.55 4.80 -16.10
N ASN A 271 20.76 5.43 -17.25
CA ASN A 271 21.21 4.79 -18.50
C ASN A 271 22.52 4.00 -18.38
N LYS A 272 23.39 4.36 -17.42
CA LYS A 272 24.66 3.65 -17.16
C LYS A 272 24.54 2.49 -16.18
N ILE A 273 23.38 2.34 -15.54
CA ILE A 273 23.13 1.39 -14.45
C ILE A 273 22.14 0.31 -14.91
N ILE A 274 21.09 0.73 -15.61
CA ILE A 274 20.06 -0.16 -16.14
C ILE A 274 20.28 -0.27 -17.64
N ALA A 275 20.58 -1.47 -18.12
CA ALA A 275 20.66 -1.75 -19.54
C ALA A 275 19.25 -1.70 -20.15
N ASP A 276 19.04 -0.82 -21.11
CA ASP A 276 17.83 -0.79 -21.93
C ASP A 276 18.02 -1.71 -23.13
N GLN A 277 17.65 -2.98 -22.96
CA GLN A 277 17.78 -3.99 -24.02
C GLN A 277 16.94 -3.66 -25.25
N ASP A 278 15.79 -3.01 -25.07
CA ASP A 278 14.87 -2.68 -26.15
C ASP A 278 15.36 -1.47 -26.95
N LYS A 279 16.02 -0.50 -26.32
CA LYS A 279 16.49 0.73 -27.01
C LYS A 279 17.53 0.46 -28.09
N TYR A 280 18.41 -0.53 -27.91
CA TYR A 280 19.35 -0.92 -28.95
C TYR A 280 18.62 -1.59 -30.12
N SER A 281 17.64 -2.46 -29.86
CA SER A 281 16.83 -3.08 -30.89
C SER A 281 15.94 -2.08 -31.64
N ILE A 282 15.36 -1.11 -30.93
CA ILE A 282 14.57 -0.02 -31.51
C ILE A 282 15.47 0.87 -32.37
N ALA A 283 16.59 1.36 -31.84
CA ALA A 283 17.54 2.17 -32.61
C ALA A 283 18.10 1.41 -33.83
N PHE A 284 18.36 0.10 -33.68
CA PHE A 284 18.79 -0.75 -34.79
C PHE A 284 17.72 -0.87 -35.87
N ASN A 285 16.45 -1.08 -35.50
CA ASN A 285 15.33 -1.14 -36.45
C ASN A 285 15.10 0.21 -37.13
N GLU A 286 15.19 1.34 -36.41
CA GLU A 286 15.10 2.68 -36.99
C GLU A 286 16.22 2.93 -38.01
N ILE A 287 17.46 2.53 -37.70
CA ILE A 287 18.59 2.62 -38.64
C ILE A 287 18.34 1.72 -39.86
N LYS A 288 17.83 0.50 -39.67
CA LYS A 288 17.50 -0.43 -40.75
C LYS A 288 16.45 0.15 -41.69
N ASP A 289 15.36 0.69 -41.14
CA ASP A 289 14.28 1.32 -41.90
C ASP A 289 14.77 2.55 -42.68
N ILE A 290 15.76 3.29 -42.16
CA ILE A 290 16.41 4.38 -42.90
C ILE A 290 17.23 3.84 -44.06
N ILE A 291 18.04 2.80 -43.85
CA ILE A 291 18.88 2.20 -44.92
C ILE A 291 18.00 1.65 -46.05
N GLU A 292 16.91 0.97 -45.73
CA GLU A 292 15.96 0.43 -46.72
C GLU A 292 15.25 1.51 -47.55
N LYS A 293 15.12 2.74 -47.04
CA LYS A 293 14.56 3.86 -47.81
C LYS A 293 15.51 4.43 -48.87
N PHE A 294 16.79 4.08 -48.82
CA PHE A 294 17.81 4.55 -49.76
C PHE A 294 18.38 3.43 -50.65
N GLN A 295 17.77 2.23 -50.63
CA GLN A 295 18.01 1.13 -51.57
C GLN A 295 16.88 1.03 -52.59
#